data_AF-A0A193BS29-F1
#
_entry.id   AF-A0A193BS29-F1
#
_cell.length_a   1.000
_cell.length_b   1.000
_cell.length_c   1.000
_cell.angle_alpha   90.00
_cell.angle_beta   90.00
_cell.angle_gamma   90.00
#
_symmetry.space_group_name_H-M   'P 1'
#
loop_
_entity.id
_entity.type
_entity.pdbx_description
1 polymer ?
#
loop_
_entity_poly.entity_id
_entity_poly.type
_entity_poly.pdbx_seq_one_letter_code
_entity_poly.pdbx_strand_id
1 'polypeptide(L)'
;MVKLFTDADFPADPYPGARPGHSFVHFDGAGHSLDTAPEGWRERQAVLAYGSNACPSKITWLRENMGLTGPVVVCHARCTDLAAVWASGLRFRDGQRPATLAAAPGVVEEHAVWFATPEQLAVLDHCEGNGRRYRLVRLTAPAITLDDGTVLDDVVAYVGAADIRLPILVDGRHIRVADLEQRRAAALQGIPAETHGLDCTLVDAGTLVREASRD
;
A
#
# COMPACT_ATOMS: atom_id res chain seq x y z
N MET A 1 -22.75 3.36 -14.96
CA MET A 1 -21.55 3.78 -14.21
C MET A 1 -20.53 4.26 -15.23
N VAL A 2 -20.10 5.51 -15.15
CA VAL A 2 -19.12 6.07 -16.10
C VAL A 2 -17.72 5.63 -15.64
N LYS A 3 -16.97 4.99 -16.54
CA LYS A 3 -15.57 4.64 -16.31
C LYS A 3 -14.73 5.92 -16.39
N LEU A 4 -13.94 6.19 -15.36
CA LEU A 4 -12.98 7.30 -15.34
C LEU A 4 -11.69 6.91 -16.07
N PHE A 5 -11.27 5.66 -15.91
CA PHE A 5 -10.08 5.09 -16.52
C PHE A 5 -10.17 3.56 -16.57
N THR A 6 -9.24 2.96 -17.30
CA THR A 6 -9.01 1.52 -17.35
C THR A 6 -7.66 1.15 -16.76
N ASP A 7 -7.44 -0.12 -16.46
CA ASP A 7 -6.13 -0.59 -15.98
C ASP A 7 -5.00 -0.32 -16.96
N ALA A 8 -5.28 -0.24 -18.27
CA ALA A 8 -4.29 0.08 -19.30
C ALA A 8 -3.69 1.49 -19.13
N ASP A 9 -4.44 2.42 -18.55
CA ASP A 9 -3.97 3.76 -18.22
C ASP A 9 -3.00 3.75 -17.02
N PHE A 10 -3.04 2.67 -16.22
CA PHE A 10 -2.25 2.50 -15.00
C PHE A 10 -1.52 1.15 -14.99
N PRO A 11 -0.50 0.97 -15.84
CA PRO A 11 0.24 -0.29 -15.92
C PRO A 11 1.01 -0.59 -14.63
N ALA A 12 1.09 -1.88 -14.29
CA ALA A 12 1.84 -2.35 -13.11
C ALA A 12 3.37 -2.26 -13.29
N ASP A 13 3.85 -2.21 -14.53
CA ASP A 13 5.27 -2.10 -14.87
C ASP A 13 5.62 -0.72 -15.44
N PRO A 14 6.79 -0.17 -15.08
CA PRO A 14 7.71 -0.67 -14.05
C PRO A 14 7.12 -0.54 -12.63
N TYR A 15 7.52 -1.42 -11.72
CA TYR A 15 7.13 -1.33 -10.30
C TYR A 15 7.47 0.06 -9.72
N PRO A 16 6.64 0.65 -8.83
CA PRO A 16 5.44 0.08 -8.21
C PRO A 16 4.19 0.08 -9.11
N GLY A 17 4.30 0.54 -10.34
CA GLY A 17 3.18 0.77 -11.24
C GLY A 17 2.69 2.22 -11.17
N ALA A 18 2.02 2.64 -12.23
CA ALA A 18 1.35 3.94 -12.29
C ALA A 18 0.14 3.95 -11.36
N ARG A 19 -0.17 5.12 -10.79
CA ARG A 19 -1.26 5.30 -9.82
C ARG A 19 -2.09 6.56 -10.14
N PRO A 20 -3.42 6.53 -9.99
CA PRO A 20 -4.25 7.73 -10.07
C PRO A 20 -3.92 8.72 -8.95
N GLY A 21 -3.91 10.01 -9.27
CA GLY A 21 -3.78 11.10 -8.29
C GLY A 21 -5.11 11.57 -7.71
N HIS A 22 -6.09 10.66 -7.62
CA HIS A 22 -7.44 10.94 -7.11
C HIS A 22 -8.08 9.65 -6.57
N SER A 23 -9.11 9.80 -5.75
CA SER A 23 -9.89 8.70 -5.19
C SER A 23 -10.78 8.01 -6.22
N PHE A 24 -10.94 6.68 -6.12
CA PHE A 24 -11.73 5.88 -7.06
C PHE A 24 -12.31 4.60 -6.44
N VAL A 25 -13.29 4.02 -7.11
CA VAL A 25 -13.75 2.64 -6.89
C VAL A 25 -13.26 1.78 -8.04
N HIS A 26 -12.56 0.68 -7.74
CA HIS A 26 -12.11 -0.28 -8.75
C HIS A 26 -13.02 -1.50 -8.81
N PHE A 27 -13.59 -1.73 -9.98
CA PHE A 27 -14.34 -2.94 -10.30
C PHE A 27 -14.36 -3.15 -11.82
N ASP A 28 -14.29 -4.41 -12.26
CA ASP A 28 -14.33 -4.80 -13.67
C ASP A 28 -13.23 -4.14 -14.54
N GLY A 29 -11.99 -4.21 -14.07
CA GLY A 29 -10.80 -3.72 -14.78
C GLY A 29 -10.76 -2.21 -15.03
N ALA A 30 -11.53 -1.44 -14.26
CA ALA A 30 -11.70 -0.02 -14.44
C ALA A 30 -11.88 0.72 -13.12
N GLY A 31 -11.46 1.99 -13.13
CA GLY A 31 -11.76 2.95 -12.08
C GLY A 31 -13.04 3.72 -12.37
N HIS A 32 -13.81 3.96 -11.32
CA HIS A 32 -15.07 4.70 -11.35
C HIS A 32 -15.08 5.76 -10.24
N SER A 33 -15.99 6.74 -10.32
CA SER A 33 -16.11 7.81 -9.30
C SER A 33 -16.28 7.25 -7.90
N LEU A 34 -15.72 7.92 -6.89
CA LEU A 34 -15.92 7.57 -5.48
C LEU A 34 -17.41 7.59 -5.08
N ASP A 35 -18.26 8.38 -5.76
CA ASP A 35 -19.72 8.41 -5.55
C ASP A 35 -20.42 7.07 -5.82
N THR A 36 -19.73 6.15 -6.48
CA THR A 36 -20.21 4.80 -6.77
C THR A 36 -19.81 3.79 -5.70
N ALA A 37 -19.14 4.24 -4.65
CA ALA A 37 -18.72 3.37 -3.56
C ALA A 37 -19.95 2.73 -2.89
N PRO A 38 -19.85 1.45 -2.51
CA PRO A 38 -20.93 0.78 -1.80
C PRO A 38 -21.21 1.50 -0.48
N GLU A 39 -22.48 1.48 -0.04
CA GLU A 39 -22.85 1.93 1.29
C GLU A 39 -21.99 1.24 2.36
N GLY A 40 -21.67 1.95 3.43
CA GLY A 40 -20.87 1.40 4.51
C GLY A 40 -19.37 1.24 4.18
N TRP A 41 -18.86 1.90 3.13
CA TRP A 41 -17.45 1.74 2.76
C TRP A 41 -16.49 2.39 3.75
N ARG A 42 -16.89 3.45 4.47
CA ARG A 42 -16.01 4.19 5.39
C ARG A 42 -15.76 3.44 6.70
N GLU A 43 -16.63 2.50 7.00
CA GLU A 43 -16.62 1.62 8.16
C GLU A 43 -15.67 0.43 7.95
N ARG A 44 -15.17 0.24 6.73
CA ARG A 44 -14.19 -0.79 6.40
C ARG A 44 -12.80 -0.42 6.92
N GLN A 45 -11.95 -1.43 7.10
CA GLN A 45 -10.59 -1.21 7.56
C GLN A 45 -9.80 -0.35 6.57
N ALA A 46 -9.27 0.78 7.03
CA ALA A 46 -8.34 1.60 6.28
C ALA A 46 -6.95 0.92 6.22
N VAL A 47 -6.46 0.66 5.01
CA VAL A 47 -5.16 0.03 4.73
C VAL A 47 -4.32 0.95 3.84
N LEU A 48 -3.20 1.43 4.33
CA LEU A 48 -2.28 2.28 3.56
C LEU A 48 -1.58 1.46 2.47
N ALA A 49 -1.76 1.89 1.22
CA ALA A 49 -1.13 1.36 0.03
C ALA A 49 -0.12 2.37 -0.53
N TYR A 50 1.15 2.15 -0.21
CA TYR A 50 2.27 3.00 -0.62
C TYR A 50 3.09 2.41 -1.79
N GLY A 51 2.96 1.08 -2.01
CA GLY A 51 3.61 0.30 -3.06
C GLY A 51 2.65 -0.14 -4.18
N SER A 52 2.81 -1.35 -4.70
CA SER A 52 2.04 -1.81 -5.86
C SER A 52 0.53 -1.85 -5.67
N ASN A 53 0.03 -1.98 -4.44
CA ASN A 53 -1.42 -2.02 -4.20
C ASN A 53 -2.11 -0.66 -4.46
N ALA A 54 -1.35 0.42 -4.68
CA ALA A 54 -1.91 1.68 -5.17
C ALA A 54 -2.23 1.67 -6.68
N CYS A 55 -1.72 0.69 -7.43
CA CYS A 55 -1.87 0.59 -8.88
C CYS A 55 -3.14 -0.19 -9.27
N PRO A 56 -4.06 0.37 -10.09
CA PRO A 56 -5.24 -0.34 -10.60
C PRO A 56 -4.95 -1.70 -11.25
N SER A 57 -3.93 -1.79 -12.12
CA SER A 57 -3.53 -3.07 -12.73
C SER A 57 -3.17 -4.15 -11.69
N LYS A 58 -2.60 -3.75 -10.53
CA LYS A 58 -2.32 -4.67 -9.44
C LYS A 58 -3.61 -5.18 -8.78
N ILE A 59 -4.66 -4.36 -8.70
CA ILE A 59 -5.97 -4.77 -8.17
C ILE A 59 -6.56 -5.87 -9.05
N THR A 60 -6.57 -5.70 -10.37
CA THR A 60 -7.01 -6.73 -11.30
C THR A 60 -6.17 -8.00 -11.19
N TRP A 61 -4.85 -7.88 -11.08
CA TRP A 61 -3.99 -9.03 -10.84
C TRP A 61 -4.39 -9.81 -9.56
N LEU A 62 -4.74 -9.12 -8.47
CA LEU A 62 -5.24 -9.76 -7.24
C LEU A 62 -6.57 -10.48 -7.47
N ARG A 63 -7.46 -9.97 -8.32
CA ARG A 63 -8.71 -10.66 -8.69
C ARG A 63 -8.43 -11.95 -9.44
N GLU A 64 -7.62 -11.85 -10.48
CA GLU A 64 -7.33 -12.95 -11.40
C GLU A 64 -6.49 -14.07 -10.76
N ASN A 65 -5.62 -13.72 -9.80
CA ASN A 65 -4.61 -14.67 -9.29
C ASN A 65 -4.81 -15.04 -7.81
N MET A 66 -5.55 -14.24 -7.04
CA MET A 66 -5.66 -14.40 -5.59
C MET A 66 -7.12 -14.39 -5.08
N GLY A 67 -8.10 -14.34 -5.99
CA GLY A 67 -9.51 -14.43 -5.63
C GLY A 67 -10.10 -13.17 -5.01
N LEU A 68 -9.51 -11.98 -5.25
CA LEU A 68 -10.08 -10.71 -4.79
C LEU A 68 -11.48 -10.47 -5.40
N THR A 69 -12.49 -10.24 -4.57
CA THR A 69 -13.87 -10.01 -4.98
C THR A 69 -14.41 -8.64 -4.56
N GLY A 70 -15.56 -8.25 -5.12
CA GLY A 70 -16.27 -7.03 -4.79
C GLY A 70 -15.57 -5.73 -5.20
N PRO A 71 -16.23 -4.57 -5.16
CA PRO A 71 -15.62 -3.27 -5.43
C PRO A 71 -14.54 -2.95 -4.39
N VAL A 72 -13.38 -2.48 -4.87
CA VAL A 72 -12.28 -1.99 -4.02
C VAL A 72 -12.36 -0.48 -3.97
N VAL A 73 -12.52 0.09 -2.78
CA VAL A 73 -12.57 1.54 -2.58
C VAL A 73 -11.17 2.03 -2.23
N VAL A 74 -10.65 2.95 -3.04
CA VAL A 74 -9.30 3.50 -2.91
C VAL A 74 -9.39 5.01 -2.81
N CYS A 75 -9.02 5.56 -1.66
CA CYS A 75 -8.94 7.00 -1.45
C CYS A 75 -7.51 7.48 -1.63
N HIS A 76 -7.34 8.61 -2.30
CA HIS A 76 -6.09 9.32 -2.31
C HIS A 76 -5.88 10.03 -0.97
N ALA A 77 -4.65 10.01 -0.47
CA ALA A 77 -4.33 10.50 0.86
C ALA A 77 -2.97 11.22 0.87
N ARG A 78 -2.95 12.36 1.55
CA ARG A 78 -1.73 13.05 1.96
C ARG A 78 -1.25 12.46 3.29
N CYS A 79 -0.02 11.98 3.32
CA CYS A 79 0.61 11.36 4.47
C CYS A 79 1.81 12.21 4.92
N THR A 80 1.96 12.43 6.23
CA THR A 80 3.09 13.15 6.82
C THR A 80 3.89 12.24 7.74
N ASP A 81 5.20 12.48 7.82
CA ASP A 81 6.18 11.78 8.66
C ASP A 81 6.46 10.31 8.28
N LEU A 82 5.98 9.88 7.12
CA LEU A 82 6.28 8.57 6.52
C LEU A 82 6.57 8.70 5.03
N ALA A 83 7.28 7.73 4.47
CA ALA A 83 7.54 7.66 3.05
C ALA A 83 7.61 6.21 2.55
N ALA A 84 7.22 6.03 1.29
CA ALA A 84 7.57 4.83 0.55
C ALA A 84 9.07 4.86 0.22
N VAL A 85 9.81 3.84 0.63
CA VAL A 85 11.25 3.72 0.40
C VAL A 85 11.58 2.39 -0.28
N TRP A 86 12.72 2.31 -0.95
CA TRP A 86 13.14 1.07 -1.58
C TRP A 86 13.57 0.04 -0.53
N ALA A 87 13.14 -1.21 -0.72
CA ALA A 87 13.58 -2.33 0.11
C ALA A 87 15.01 -2.78 -0.23
N SER A 88 15.70 -3.40 0.72
CA SER A 88 17.08 -3.91 0.56
C SER A 88 17.19 -5.08 -0.42
N GLY A 89 16.15 -5.91 -0.55
CA GLY A 89 16.14 -7.08 -1.41
C GLY A 89 15.43 -6.85 -2.75
N LEU A 90 15.66 -7.76 -3.69
CA LEU A 90 14.97 -7.78 -4.99
C LEU A 90 13.82 -8.80 -4.98
N ARG A 91 12.83 -8.61 -5.86
CA ARG A 91 11.80 -9.62 -6.11
C ARG A 91 12.40 -10.75 -6.94
N PHE A 92 12.24 -11.99 -6.47
CA PHE A 92 12.75 -13.18 -7.18
C PHE A 92 12.18 -13.33 -8.60
N ARG A 93 10.91 -12.96 -8.79
CA ARG A 93 10.18 -13.17 -10.05
C ARG A 93 10.77 -12.41 -11.25
N ASP A 94 11.18 -11.17 -11.03
CA ASP A 94 11.48 -10.22 -12.11
C ASP A 94 12.66 -9.30 -11.79
N GLY A 95 13.36 -9.52 -10.69
CA GLY A 95 14.55 -8.74 -10.29
C GLY A 95 14.24 -7.30 -9.87
N GLN A 96 12.97 -6.90 -9.88
CA GLN A 96 12.53 -5.56 -9.54
C GLN A 96 12.66 -5.32 -8.03
N ARG A 97 13.13 -4.12 -7.62
CA ARG A 97 13.19 -3.74 -6.21
C ARG A 97 11.79 -3.36 -5.71
N PRO A 98 11.26 -3.98 -4.64
CA PRO A 98 9.98 -3.60 -4.09
C PRO A 98 10.09 -2.38 -3.17
N ALA A 99 8.96 -1.76 -2.90
CA ALA A 99 8.84 -0.70 -1.91
C ALA A 99 8.61 -1.30 -0.52
N THR A 100 9.04 -0.59 0.51
CA THR A 100 8.65 -0.77 1.91
C THR A 100 8.31 0.60 2.47
N LEU A 101 7.87 0.68 3.72
CA LEU A 101 7.52 1.93 4.38
C LEU A 101 8.55 2.23 5.47
N ALA A 102 8.91 3.50 5.63
CA ALA A 102 9.78 3.95 6.70
C ALA A 102 9.30 5.27 7.30
N ALA A 103 9.69 5.52 8.54
CA ALA A 103 9.56 6.85 9.12
C ALA A 103 10.41 7.85 8.33
N ALA A 104 9.83 9.01 8.09
CA ALA A 104 10.45 10.10 7.35
C ALA A 104 10.01 11.45 7.93
N PRO A 105 10.52 11.84 9.11
CA PRO A 105 10.08 13.06 9.78
C PRO A 105 10.19 14.30 8.88
N GLY A 106 9.12 15.10 8.85
CA GLY A 106 8.98 16.30 8.01
C GLY A 106 8.69 16.03 6.53
N VAL A 107 8.67 14.77 6.09
CA VAL A 107 8.30 14.42 4.71
C VAL A 107 6.79 14.36 4.57
N VAL A 108 6.31 14.85 3.44
CA VAL A 108 4.92 14.73 3.00
C VAL A 108 4.90 13.95 1.69
N GLU A 109 4.16 12.85 1.64
CA GLU A 109 3.94 12.06 0.42
C GLU A 109 2.45 11.83 0.15
N GLU A 110 2.14 11.59 -1.11
CA GLU A 110 0.82 11.19 -1.57
C GLU A 110 0.77 9.67 -1.77
N HIS A 111 -0.20 9.03 -1.15
CA HIS A 111 -0.42 7.58 -1.17
C HIS A 111 -1.90 7.25 -1.38
N ALA A 112 -2.19 5.95 -1.47
CA ALA A 112 -3.55 5.46 -1.52
C ALA A 112 -3.92 4.79 -0.19
N VAL A 113 -5.18 4.85 0.19
CA VAL A 113 -5.77 4.11 1.32
C VAL A 113 -6.90 3.26 0.77
N TRP A 114 -6.79 1.95 0.95
CA TRP A 114 -7.90 1.04 0.70
C TRP A 114 -8.84 1.05 1.88
N PHE A 115 -10.13 1.06 1.61
CA PHE A 115 -11.16 0.75 2.59
C PHE A 115 -11.62 -0.69 2.35
N ALA A 116 -10.90 -1.62 2.99
CA ALA A 116 -10.92 -3.04 2.67
C ALA A 116 -11.96 -3.80 3.49
N THR A 117 -12.76 -4.63 2.83
CA THR A 117 -13.58 -5.62 3.55
C THR A 117 -12.68 -6.67 4.21
N PRO A 118 -13.20 -7.46 5.18
CA PRO A 118 -12.43 -8.54 5.79
C PRO A 118 -11.86 -9.54 4.78
N GLU A 119 -12.63 -9.87 3.73
CA GLU A 119 -12.19 -10.78 2.65
C GLU A 119 -11.08 -10.16 1.81
N GLN A 120 -11.19 -8.87 1.48
CA GLN A 120 -10.16 -8.14 0.75
C GLN A 120 -8.87 -8.05 1.57
N LEU A 121 -8.98 -7.80 2.88
CA LEU A 121 -7.84 -7.79 3.80
C LEU A 121 -7.16 -9.16 3.85
N ALA A 122 -7.92 -10.26 3.89
CA ALA A 122 -7.35 -11.61 3.84
C ALA A 122 -6.56 -11.88 2.55
N VAL A 123 -7.03 -11.39 1.40
CA VAL A 123 -6.30 -11.47 0.12
C VAL A 123 -5.01 -10.65 0.16
N LEU A 124 -5.06 -9.43 0.69
CA LEU A 124 -3.86 -8.59 0.88
C LEU A 124 -2.86 -9.30 1.79
N ASP A 125 -3.31 -9.85 2.91
CA ASP A 125 -2.47 -10.54 3.90
C ASP A 125 -1.68 -11.72 3.29
N HIS A 126 -2.40 -12.53 2.50
CA HIS A 126 -1.79 -13.62 1.75
C HIS A 126 -0.79 -13.12 0.71
N CYS A 127 -1.16 -12.11 -0.09
CA CYS A 127 -0.31 -11.55 -1.15
C CYS A 127 1.00 -10.98 -0.58
N GLU A 128 0.91 -10.19 0.50
CA GLU A 128 2.05 -9.56 1.16
C GLU A 128 2.91 -10.59 1.92
N GLY A 129 2.36 -11.78 2.20
CA GLY A 129 3.06 -12.83 2.92
C GLY A 129 3.36 -12.39 4.35
N ASN A 130 2.30 -11.96 5.05
CA ASN A 130 2.34 -11.52 6.44
C ASN A 130 3.11 -12.51 7.33
N GLY A 131 3.96 -11.98 8.22
CA GLY A 131 4.82 -12.77 9.10
C GLY A 131 6.04 -13.40 8.41
N ARG A 132 6.23 -13.20 7.10
CA ARG A 132 7.37 -13.74 6.33
C ARG A 132 8.12 -12.66 5.56
N ARG A 133 7.43 -11.88 4.72
CA ARG A 133 8.04 -10.84 3.87
C ARG A 133 7.71 -9.46 4.42
N TYR A 134 6.43 -9.18 4.54
CA TYR A 134 5.91 -8.03 5.26
C TYR A 134 5.21 -8.49 6.52
N ARG A 135 4.83 -7.53 7.37
CA ARG A 135 3.96 -7.75 8.52
C ARG A 135 2.94 -6.64 8.63
N LEU A 136 1.73 -7.00 9.05
CA LEU A 136 0.66 -6.04 9.27
C LEU A 136 0.89 -5.30 10.59
N VAL A 137 0.83 -3.97 10.54
CA VAL A 137 0.96 -3.08 11.70
C VAL A 137 -0.11 -2.01 11.67
N ARG A 138 -0.49 -1.50 12.84
CA ARG A 138 -1.29 -0.28 13.01
C ARG A 138 -0.34 0.89 13.21
N LEU A 139 -0.49 1.93 12.41
CA LEU A 139 0.29 3.16 12.48
C LEU A 139 -0.24 4.03 13.63
N THR A 140 0.64 4.60 14.45
CA THR A 140 0.21 5.37 15.64
C THR A 140 0.55 6.86 15.58
N ALA A 141 1.58 7.23 14.82
CA ALA A 141 2.07 8.62 14.74
C ALA A 141 1.76 9.39 13.44
N PRO A 142 1.72 8.78 12.24
CA PRO A 142 1.66 9.57 11.01
C PRO A 142 0.29 10.23 10.82
N ALA A 143 0.29 11.47 10.36
CA ALA A 143 -0.92 12.16 9.94
C ALA A 143 -1.31 11.73 8.52
N ILE A 144 -2.46 11.09 8.38
CA ILE A 144 -3.01 10.63 7.09
C ILE A 144 -4.33 11.35 6.87
N THR A 145 -4.41 12.14 5.79
CA THR A 145 -5.58 12.96 5.47
C THR A 145 -6.05 12.67 4.05
N LEU A 146 -7.34 12.37 3.91
CA LEU A 146 -7.98 12.16 2.62
C LEU A 146 -8.24 13.49 1.88
N ASP A 147 -8.54 13.41 0.58
CA ASP A 147 -8.84 14.59 -0.26
C ASP A 147 -9.99 15.47 0.29
N ASP A 148 -10.94 14.87 1.00
CA ASP A 148 -12.09 15.57 1.61
C ASP A 148 -11.75 16.23 2.97
N GLY A 149 -10.49 16.15 3.40
CA GLY A 149 -10.01 16.67 4.68
C GLY A 149 -10.19 15.73 5.87
N THR A 150 -10.77 14.53 5.68
CA THR A 150 -10.90 13.53 6.75
C THR A 150 -9.52 13.08 7.21
N VAL A 151 -9.24 13.21 8.51
CA VAL A 151 -8.05 12.65 9.15
C VAL A 151 -8.36 11.23 9.62
N LEU A 152 -7.51 10.27 9.25
CA LEU A 152 -7.64 8.88 9.66
C LEU A 152 -6.77 8.60 10.89
N ASP A 153 -7.33 7.91 11.88
CA ASP A 153 -6.71 7.57 13.16
C ASP A 153 -6.53 6.06 13.40
N ASP A 154 -7.26 5.20 12.66
CA ASP A 154 -7.06 3.75 12.64
C ASP A 154 -6.64 3.25 11.24
N VAL A 155 -5.35 3.40 10.92
CA VAL A 155 -4.77 2.95 9.65
C VAL A 155 -3.77 1.83 9.87
N VAL A 156 -3.97 0.73 9.14
CA VAL A 156 -3.00 -0.37 9.10
C VAL A 156 -2.17 -0.33 7.82
N ALA A 157 -0.96 -0.90 7.89
CA ALA A 157 -0.04 -0.99 6.75
C ALA A 157 0.77 -2.28 6.82
N TYR A 158 1.21 -2.76 5.67
CA TYR A 158 2.19 -3.83 5.59
C TYR A 158 3.59 -3.23 5.58
N VAL A 159 4.43 -3.54 6.57
CA VAL A 159 5.82 -3.04 6.68
C VAL A 159 6.83 -4.18 6.59
N GLY A 160 8.08 -3.89 6.24
CA GLY A 160 9.10 -4.92 6.09
C GLY A 160 9.29 -5.78 7.34
N ALA A 161 9.26 -7.11 7.19
CA ALA A 161 9.38 -8.06 8.29
C ALA A 161 10.63 -8.95 8.23
N ALA A 162 11.21 -9.09 7.04
CA ALA A 162 12.48 -9.77 6.82
C ALA A 162 13.50 -8.78 6.26
N ASP A 163 14.79 -9.06 6.42
CA ASP A 163 15.89 -8.19 5.98
C ASP A 163 15.70 -7.68 4.55
N ILE A 164 15.31 -8.59 3.63
CA ILE A 164 15.04 -8.30 2.21
C ILE A 164 13.86 -7.33 1.94
N ARG A 165 13.12 -6.95 2.97
CA ARG A 165 12.00 -6.00 2.98
C ARG A 165 12.19 -4.83 3.94
N LEU A 166 13.26 -4.83 4.74
CA LEU A 166 13.68 -3.62 5.43
C LEU A 166 14.19 -2.59 4.41
N PRO A 167 14.13 -1.28 4.75
CA PRO A 167 14.65 -0.23 3.87
C PRO A 167 16.10 -0.49 3.46
N ILE A 168 16.46 -0.15 2.23
CA ILE A 168 17.88 -0.06 1.85
C ILE A 168 18.47 1.26 2.37
N LEU A 169 19.65 1.18 2.96
CA LEU A 169 20.48 2.32 3.31
C LEU A 169 21.61 2.46 2.29
N VAL A 170 21.66 3.60 1.65
CA VAL A 170 22.79 4.04 0.81
C VAL A 170 23.41 5.23 1.53
N ASP A 171 24.69 5.11 1.88
CA ASP A 171 25.41 6.09 2.71
C ASP A 171 24.64 6.45 4.01
N GLY A 172 24.03 5.44 4.63
CA GLY A 172 23.27 5.57 5.87
C GLY A 172 21.90 6.25 5.73
N ARG A 173 21.39 6.44 4.50
CA ARG A 173 20.11 7.12 4.24
C ARG A 173 19.13 6.21 3.52
N HIS A 174 17.85 6.34 3.88
CA HIS A 174 16.75 5.77 3.10
C HIS A 174 16.68 6.42 1.72
N ILE A 175 16.39 5.63 0.69
CA ILE A 175 16.09 6.15 -0.65
C ILE A 175 14.59 6.03 -0.89
N ARG A 176 13.92 7.17 -1.08
CA ARG A 176 12.48 7.21 -1.35
C ARG A 176 12.17 6.68 -2.74
N VAL A 177 11.03 6.02 -2.86
CA VAL A 177 10.50 5.56 -4.15
C VAL A 177 10.25 6.73 -5.09
N ALA A 178 9.82 7.88 -4.54
CA ALA A 178 9.58 9.10 -5.30
C ALA A 178 10.86 9.73 -5.89
N ASP A 179 12.03 9.43 -5.33
CA ASP A 179 13.30 10.09 -5.68
C ASP A 179 14.15 9.33 -6.70
N LEU A 180 13.85 8.05 -6.91
CA LEU A 180 14.70 7.19 -7.75
C LEU A 180 13.87 6.19 -8.53
N GLU A 181 14.00 6.21 -9.86
CA GLU A 181 13.25 5.30 -10.71
C GLU A 181 13.69 3.84 -10.56
N GLN A 182 12.76 2.93 -10.84
CA GLN A 182 12.91 1.51 -10.56
C GLN A 182 14.14 0.84 -11.16
N ARG A 183 14.55 1.22 -12.38
CA ARG A 183 15.74 0.66 -13.03
C ARG A 183 17.00 0.98 -12.23
N ARG A 184 17.12 2.22 -11.72
CA ARG A 184 18.25 2.62 -10.87
C ARG A 184 18.12 2.04 -9.47
N ALA A 185 16.89 2.00 -8.94
CA ALA A 185 16.61 1.37 -7.67
C ALA A 185 17.10 -0.09 -7.65
N ALA A 186 16.77 -0.89 -8.67
CA ALA A 186 17.22 -2.28 -8.78
C ALA A 186 18.75 -2.43 -8.70
N ALA A 187 19.51 -1.48 -9.24
CA ALA A 187 20.97 -1.48 -9.25
C ALA A 187 21.62 -0.92 -7.96
N LEU A 188 20.83 -0.40 -7.01
CA LEU A 188 21.37 0.14 -5.76
C LEU A 188 22.16 -0.91 -4.98
N GLN A 189 23.31 -0.47 -4.47
CA GLN A 189 24.11 -1.20 -3.50
C GLN A 189 24.03 -0.46 -2.16
N GLY A 190 23.81 -1.21 -1.10
CA GLY A 190 23.58 -0.68 0.23
C GLY A 190 23.37 -1.82 1.21
N ILE A 191 23.10 -1.48 2.45
CA ILE A 191 22.80 -2.45 3.51
C ILE A 191 21.33 -2.35 3.93
N PRO A 192 20.69 -3.43 4.38
CA PRO A 192 19.40 -3.32 5.04
C PRO A 192 19.50 -2.41 6.27
N ALA A 193 18.52 -1.54 6.48
CA ALA A 193 18.32 -0.87 7.76
C ALA A 193 17.98 -1.89 8.84
N GLU A 194 18.28 -1.58 10.10
CA GLU A 194 17.91 -2.42 11.24
C GLU A 194 16.40 -2.42 11.51
N THR A 195 15.71 -1.34 11.14
CA THR A 195 14.28 -1.14 11.34
C THR A 195 13.70 -0.18 10.29
N HIS A 196 12.39 -0.19 10.11
CA HIS A 196 11.65 0.84 9.35
C HIS A 196 11.49 2.16 10.14
N GLY A 197 11.74 2.16 11.45
CA GLY A 197 11.69 3.38 12.28
C GLY A 197 10.29 3.96 12.54
N LEU A 198 9.23 3.32 12.04
CA LEU A 198 7.84 3.72 12.24
C LEU A 198 7.36 3.42 13.67
N ASP A 199 6.67 4.39 14.27
CA ASP A 199 5.84 4.17 15.45
C ASP A 199 4.57 3.40 15.06
N CYS A 200 4.52 2.14 15.47
CA CYS A 200 3.44 1.23 15.10
C CYS A 200 3.31 0.07 16.10
N THR A 201 2.18 -0.61 16.05
CA THR A 201 1.93 -1.83 16.83
C THR A 201 1.62 -2.99 15.90
N LEU A 202 2.05 -4.20 16.27
CA LEU A 202 1.73 -5.41 15.49
C LEU A 202 0.23 -5.69 15.54
N VAL A 203 -0.32 -6.09 14.41
CA VAL A 203 -1.73 -6.47 14.30
C VAL A 203 -1.86 -7.88 13.76
N ASP A 204 -2.71 -8.68 14.41
CA ASP A 204 -3.17 -9.94 13.84
C ASP A 204 -4.31 -9.66 12.85
N ALA A 205 -4.10 -9.96 11.57
CA ALA A 205 -5.12 -9.79 10.53
C ALA A 205 -6.41 -10.58 10.85
N GLY A 206 -6.28 -11.75 11.50
CA GLY A 206 -7.43 -12.52 11.95
C GLY A 206 -8.27 -11.80 13.00
N THR A 207 -7.66 -10.91 13.79
CA THR A 207 -8.35 -10.11 14.81
C THR A 207 -9.19 -9.01 14.16
N LEU A 208 -8.63 -8.28 13.18
CA LEU A 208 -9.39 -7.26 12.43
C LEU A 208 -10.59 -7.86 11.69
N VAL A 209 -10.41 -9.03 11.07
CA VAL A 209 -11.49 -9.76 10.39
C VAL A 209 -12.62 -10.11 11.37
N ARG A 210 -12.27 -10.56 12.58
CA ARG A 210 -13.25 -10.91 13.62
C ARG A 210 -13.96 -9.69 14.21
N GLU A 211 -13.25 -8.58 14.37
CA GLU A 211 -13.83 -7.32 14.87
C GLU A 211 -14.86 -6.77 13.88
N ALA A 212 -14.54 -6.79 12.59
CA ALA A 212 -15.45 -6.36 11.52
C ALA A 212 -16.66 -7.28 11.30
N SER A 213 -16.65 -8.50 11.85
CA SER A 213 -17.76 -9.47 11.72
C SER A 213 -18.72 -9.47 12.93
N ARG A 214 -18.52 -8.57 13.90
CA ARG A 214 -19.29 -8.53 15.16
C ARG A 214 -20.45 -7.54 15.16
N ASP A 215 -20.65 -6.81 14.08
CA ASP A 215 -21.79 -5.91 13.84
C ASP A 215 -22.79 -6.55 12.85
#